data_AF-W2TEX5-F1
#
_entry.id   AF-W2TEX5-F1
#
_cell.length_a   1.000
_cell.length_b   1.000
_cell.length_c   1.000
_cell.angle_alpha   90.00
_cell.angle_beta   90.00
_cell.angle_gamma   90.00
#
_symmetry.space_group_name_H-M   'P 1'
#
loop_
_entity.id
_entity.type
_entity.pdbx_description
1 polymer ?
#
loop_
_entity_poly.entity_id
_entity_poly.type
_entity_poly.pdbx_seq_one_letter_code
_entity_poly.pdbx_strand_id
1 'polypeptide(L)'
;MCDVRAQKSGIALEAQQKIHGKYDRDLAVQILEWVKSVTGEDFNTDGSVENFCSLFKDGTLLCRLANSLQPGAVKKINSSAMAFKQMENIAFFLSFAEKHVAKPELFQTVDLYEAQDPNTVLVCLSSLARKSEKLFGKPGLGPK
;
A
#
# COMPACT_ATOMS: atom_id res chain seq x y z
N MET A 1 -42.94 5.13 8.22
CA MET A 1 -41.80 4.25 7.95
C MET A 1 -40.54 5.09 7.83
N CYS A 2 -39.44 4.55 8.37
CA CYS A 2 -38.11 5.08 8.65
C CYS A 2 -37.48 6.08 7.67
N ASP A 3 -36.76 7.06 8.21
CA ASP A 3 -35.42 7.42 7.73
C ASP A 3 -34.56 7.82 8.94
N VAL A 4 -33.75 6.88 9.40
CA VAL A 4 -32.87 7.08 10.56
C VAL A 4 -31.63 7.82 10.05
N ARG A 5 -31.54 9.12 10.38
CA ARG A 5 -30.30 9.88 10.21
C ARG A 5 -29.29 9.38 11.23
N ALA A 6 -28.46 8.41 10.83
CA ALA A 6 -27.38 7.89 11.64
C ALA A 6 -26.34 8.99 11.90
N GLN A 7 -26.14 9.29 13.17
CA GLN A 7 -25.15 10.23 13.67
C GLN A 7 -23.74 9.67 13.39
N LYS A 8 -22.99 10.33 12.51
CA LYS A 8 -21.53 10.20 12.45
C LYS A 8 -20.96 10.68 13.78
N SER A 9 -20.40 9.78 14.60
CA SER A 9 -19.26 10.00 15.53
C SER A 9 -19.30 8.96 16.66
N GLY A 10 -18.28 8.11 16.77
CA GLY A 10 -18.13 7.14 17.86
C GLY A 10 -17.46 5.85 17.41
N ILE A 11 -18.09 5.10 16.49
CA ILE A 11 -17.60 3.79 16.05
C ILE A 11 -16.30 3.83 15.24
N ALA A 12 -16.00 4.95 14.58
CA ALA A 12 -14.82 5.08 13.74
C ALA A 12 -13.52 5.23 14.56
N LEU A 13 -13.58 5.89 15.72
CA LEU A 13 -12.39 6.17 16.52
C LEU A 13 -11.83 4.91 17.19
N GLU A 14 -12.70 4.07 17.77
CA GLU A 14 -12.29 2.81 18.40
C GLU A 14 -11.80 1.78 17.37
N ALA A 15 -12.38 1.76 16.17
CA ALA A 15 -11.91 0.94 15.07
C ALA A 15 -10.52 1.41 14.60
N GLN A 16 -10.33 2.72 14.39
CA GLN A 16 -9.05 3.31 14.00
C GLN A 16 -7.93 3.03 15.03
N GLN A 17 -8.22 3.08 16.33
CA GLN A 17 -7.24 2.74 17.38
C GLN A 17 -6.85 1.24 17.37
N LYS A 18 -7.81 0.33 17.15
CA LYS A 18 -7.52 -1.10 17.02
C LYS A 18 -6.77 -1.46 15.73
N ILE A 19 -7.00 -0.71 14.66
CA ILE A 19 -6.31 -0.86 13.37
C ILE A 19 -4.86 -0.41 13.47
N HIS A 20 -4.60 0.78 14.06
CA HIS A 20 -3.23 1.24 14.31
C HIS A 20 -2.46 0.31 15.25
N GLY A 21 -3.14 -0.41 16.16
CA GLY A 21 -2.52 -1.42 17.01
C GLY A 21 -2.01 -2.67 16.26
N LYS A 22 -2.43 -2.89 15.01
CA LYS A 22 -1.95 -4.01 14.17
C LYS A 22 -0.77 -3.63 13.26
N TYR A 23 -0.44 -2.34 13.17
CA TYR A 23 0.62 -1.87 12.30
C TYR A 23 1.99 -2.27 12.85
N ASP A 24 2.59 -3.27 12.23
CA ASP A 24 3.93 -3.74 12.56
C ASP A 24 4.99 -2.81 11.95
N ARG A 25 5.57 -1.95 12.78
CA ARG A 25 6.64 -1.03 12.37
C ARG A 25 7.86 -1.76 11.83
N ASP A 26 8.22 -2.88 12.44
CA ASP A 26 9.35 -3.71 12.00
C ASP A 26 9.11 -4.27 10.58
N LEU A 27 7.90 -4.79 10.34
CA LEU A 27 7.50 -5.23 9.01
C LEU A 27 7.47 -4.06 8.01
N ALA A 28 7.05 -2.86 8.43
CA ALA A 28 7.08 -1.68 7.58
C ALA A 28 8.50 -1.29 7.16
N VAL A 29 9.47 -1.30 8.08
CA VAL A 29 10.89 -1.07 7.75
C VAL A 29 11.34 -2.08 6.71
N GLN A 30 11.11 -3.37 6.97
CA GLN A 30 11.48 -4.45 6.05
C GLN A 30 10.87 -4.24 4.66
N ILE A 31 9.59 -3.89 4.59
CA ILE A 31 8.89 -3.62 3.32
C ILE A 31 9.48 -2.41 2.61
N LEU A 32 9.80 -1.34 3.34
CA LEU A 32 10.43 -0.15 2.76
C LEU A 32 11.81 -0.49 2.19
N GLU A 33 12.63 -1.24 2.92
CA GLU A 33 13.94 -1.74 2.44
C GLU A 33 13.80 -2.65 1.22
N TRP A 34 12.79 -3.51 1.22
CA TRP A 34 12.50 -4.37 0.08
C TRP A 34 12.07 -3.56 -1.15
N VAL A 35 11.15 -2.60 -0.99
CA VAL A 35 10.75 -1.70 -2.07
C VAL A 35 11.97 -0.94 -2.58
N LYS A 36 12.82 -0.42 -1.69
CA LYS A 36 14.08 0.26 -2.02
C LYS A 36 14.98 -0.62 -2.89
N SER A 37 15.16 -1.88 -2.50
CA SER A 37 15.97 -2.85 -3.24
C SER A 37 15.36 -3.22 -4.59
N VAL A 38 14.04 -3.25 -4.72
CA VAL A 38 13.33 -3.66 -5.95
C VAL A 38 13.17 -2.52 -6.94
N THR A 39 12.90 -1.31 -6.47
CA THR A 39 12.77 -0.09 -7.29
C THR A 39 14.12 0.56 -7.57
N GLY A 40 15.11 0.36 -6.70
CA GLY A 40 16.41 1.03 -6.78
C GLY A 40 16.34 2.52 -6.41
N GLU A 41 15.24 2.98 -5.81
CA GLU A 41 15.10 4.36 -5.34
C GLU A 41 15.65 4.51 -3.93
N ASP A 42 16.11 5.70 -3.56
CA ASP A 42 16.57 6.02 -2.22
C ASP A 42 15.51 6.88 -1.50
N PHE A 43 14.91 6.32 -0.45
CA PHE A 43 13.92 7.00 0.38
C PHE A 43 14.06 6.56 1.83
N ASN A 44 13.38 7.27 2.73
CA ASN A 44 13.42 7.01 4.16
C ASN A 44 12.74 5.66 4.47
N THR A 45 13.50 4.72 5.03
CA THR A 45 13.01 3.39 5.43
C THR A 45 12.45 3.36 6.85
N ASP A 46 12.17 4.53 7.42
CA ASP A 46 11.52 4.65 8.73
C ASP A 46 10.13 4.00 8.74
N GLY A 47 9.93 3.06 9.66
CA GLY A 47 8.69 2.31 9.81
C GLY A 47 7.57 3.10 10.48
N SER A 48 7.63 4.42 10.59
CA SER A 48 6.47 5.20 11.07
C SER A 48 5.37 5.22 10.03
N VAL A 49 4.12 5.14 10.51
CA VAL A 49 2.91 5.22 9.68
C VAL A 49 2.91 6.47 8.81
N GLU A 50 3.30 7.63 9.36
CA GLU A 50 3.36 8.90 8.62
C GLU A 50 4.33 8.83 7.44
N ASN A 51 5.54 8.31 7.67
CA ASN A 51 6.55 8.15 6.62
C ASN A 51 6.06 7.17 5.54
N PHE A 52 5.57 6.01 5.97
CA PHE A 52 5.05 4.98 5.09
C PHE A 52 3.90 5.51 4.22
N CYS A 53 2.88 6.11 4.83
CA CYS A 53 1.77 6.72 4.10
C CYS A 53 2.26 7.80 3.15
N SER A 54 3.12 8.72 3.60
CA SER A 54 3.62 9.82 2.76
C SER A 54 4.32 9.31 1.49
N LEU A 55 5.17 8.28 1.63
CA LEU A 55 5.90 7.69 0.50
C LEU A 55 4.99 7.03 -0.53
N PHE A 56 3.96 6.30 -0.08
CA PHE A 56 3.06 5.58 -0.99
C PHE A 56 1.85 6.40 -1.43
N LYS A 57 1.50 7.50 -0.74
CA LYS A 57 0.29 8.31 -0.98
C LYS A 57 0.20 8.90 -2.37
N ASP A 58 1.32 9.29 -2.96
CA ASP A 58 1.35 9.81 -4.34
C ASP A 58 1.09 8.70 -5.38
N GLY A 59 1.22 7.43 -4.99
CA GLY A 59 1.01 6.25 -5.82
C GLY A 59 2.09 6.02 -6.88
N THR A 60 2.98 6.99 -7.12
CA THR A 60 4.12 6.89 -8.03
C THR A 60 5.05 5.75 -7.63
N LEU A 61 5.44 5.68 -6.35
CA LEU A 61 6.31 4.62 -5.82
C LEU A 61 5.67 3.24 -5.96
N LEU A 62 4.36 3.11 -5.73
CA LEU A 62 3.61 1.87 -5.94
C LEU A 62 3.65 1.44 -7.41
N CYS A 63 3.40 2.36 -8.34
CA CYS A 63 3.46 2.08 -9.77
C CYS A 63 4.88 1.69 -10.23
N ARG A 64 5.91 2.33 -9.67
CA ARG A 64 7.32 1.96 -9.90
C ARG A 64 7.60 0.56 -9.41
N LEU A 65 7.17 0.22 -8.20
CA LEU A 65 7.28 -1.12 -7.64
C LEU A 65 6.62 -2.17 -8.54
N ALA A 66 5.38 -1.94 -8.98
CA ALA A 66 4.69 -2.85 -9.90
C ALA A 66 5.47 -3.04 -11.22
N ASN A 67 5.97 -1.95 -11.81
CA ASN A 67 6.79 -2.04 -13.03
C ASN A 67 8.15 -2.71 -12.81
N SER A 68 8.74 -2.54 -11.63
CA SER A 68 9.97 -3.25 -11.26
C SER A 68 9.71 -4.74 -11.12
N LEU A 69 8.60 -5.16 -10.53
CA LEU A 69 8.24 -6.56 -10.39
C LEU A 69 7.88 -7.17 -11.74
N GLN A 70 7.01 -6.50 -12.48
CA GLN A 70 6.59 -6.92 -13.81
C GLN A 70 6.71 -5.75 -14.79
N PRO A 71 7.68 -5.78 -15.72
CA PRO A 71 7.85 -4.71 -16.70
C PRO A 71 6.58 -4.54 -17.54
N GLY A 72 6.03 -3.33 -17.53
CA GLY A 72 4.80 -2.98 -18.24
C GLY A 72 3.50 -3.20 -17.46
N ALA A 73 3.58 -3.51 -16.15
CA ALA A 73 2.40 -3.59 -15.28
C ALA A 73 1.60 -2.27 -15.25
N VAL A 74 2.30 -1.15 -15.10
CA VAL A 74 1.68 0.19 -15.09
C VAL A 74 2.25 1.01 -16.25
N LYS A 75 1.45 1.17 -17.31
CA LYS A 75 1.86 1.90 -18.52
C LYS A 75 2.02 3.40 -18.30
N LYS A 76 1.24 3.98 -17.39
CA LYS A 76 1.20 5.43 -17.15
C LYS A 76 1.29 5.71 -15.66
N ILE A 77 2.32 6.44 -15.27
CA ILE A 77 2.50 6.94 -13.92
C ILE A 77 2.27 8.45 -13.97
N ASN A 78 1.28 8.95 -13.25
CA ASN A 78 1.02 10.38 -13.15
C ASN A 78 1.91 10.97 -12.04
N SER A 79 2.61 12.07 -12.29
CA SER A 79 3.44 12.78 -11.29
C SER A 79 2.83 14.10 -10.82
N SER A 80 1.56 14.35 -11.16
CA SER A 80 0.86 15.58 -10.77
C SER A 80 0.42 15.52 -9.31
N ALA A 81 0.60 16.61 -8.57
CA ALA A 81 0.11 16.79 -7.20
C ALA A 81 -1.43 16.87 -7.07
N MET A 82 -2.18 16.58 -8.15
CA MET A 82 -3.63 16.57 -8.12
C MET A 82 -4.12 15.28 -7.45
N ALA A 83 -4.96 15.41 -6.43
CA ALA A 83 -5.53 14.28 -5.67
C ALA A 83 -6.06 13.14 -6.57
N PHE A 84 -6.85 13.49 -7.59
CA PHE A 84 -7.41 12.52 -8.55
C PHE A 84 -6.31 11.72 -9.28
N LYS A 85 -5.18 12.35 -9.61
CA LYS A 85 -4.05 11.67 -10.28
C LYS A 85 -3.28 10.73 -9.36
N GLN A 86 -3.10 11.10 -8.11
CA GLN A 86 -2.51 10.22 -7.10
C GLN A 86 -3.40 9.00 -6.86
N MET A 87 -4.71 9.21 -6.73
CA MET A 87 -5.69 8.14 -6.61
C MET A 87 -5.70 7.21 -7.83
N GLU A 88 -5.57 7.76 -9.04
CA GLU A 88 -5.46 7.00 -10.30
C GLU A 88 -4.21 6.10 -10.31
N ASN A 89 -3.06 6.60 -9.83
CA ASN A 89 -1.85 5.79 -9.68
C ASN A 89 -2.04 4.60 -8.73
N ILE A 90 -2.64 4.86 -7.56
CA ILE A 90 -2.93 3.80 -6.58
C ILE A 90 -3.85 2.75 -7.23
N ALA A 91 -4.87 3.17 -7.98
CA ALA A 91 -5.76 2.26 -8.69
C ALA A 91 -5.02 1.40 -9.74
N PHE A 92 -4.05 1.95 -10.47
CA PHE A 92 -3.23 1.16 -11.39
C PHE A 92 -2.42 0.08 -10.67
N PHE A 93 -1.84 0.41 -9.52
CA PHE A 93 -1.17 -0.58 -8.68
C PHE A 93 -2.14 -1.66 -8.18
N LEU A 94 -3.32 -1.28 -7.70
CA LEU A 94 -4.33 -2.23 -7.22
C LEU A 94 -4.77 -3.21 -8.31
N SER A 95 -4.95 -2.74 -9.55
CA SER A 95 -5.28 -3.60 -10.69
C SER A 95 -4.17 -4.61 -11.02
N PHE A 96 -2.91 -4.24 -10.79
CA PHE A 96 -1.80 -5.18 -10.86
C PHE A 96 -1.80 -6.15 -9.66
N ALA A 97 -1.92 -5.63 -8.44
CA ALA A 97 -1.92 -6.42 -7.22
C ALA A 97 -3.05 -7.45 -7.20
N GLU A 98 -4.24 -7.13 -7.71
CA GLU A 98 -5.39 -8.06 -7.77
C GLU A 98 -5.09 -9.35 -8.53
N LYS A 99 -4.14 -9.33 -9.47
CA LYS A 99 -3.73 -10.52 -10.24
C LYS A 99 -2.82 -11.45 -9.45
N HIS A 100 -2.21 -10.96 -8.38
CA HIS A 100 -1.16 -11.66 -7.64
C HIS A 100 -1.48 -11.84 -6.15
N VAL A 101 -2.31 -10.97 -5.58
CA VAL A 101 -2.69 -10.89 -4.16
C VAL A 101 -4.16 -11.29 -4.01
N ALA A 102 -4.51 -11.93 -2.90
CA ALA A 102 -5.90 -12.30 -2.66
C ALA A 102 -6.73 -11.05 -2.36
N LYS A 103 -8.00 -11.04 -2.80
CA LYS A 103 -8.94 -9.93 -2.51
C LYS A 103 -8.98 -9.44 -1.05
N PRO A 104 -8.96 -10.31 -0.01
CA PRO A 104 -8.96 -9.84 1.38
C PRO A 104 -7.66 -9.15 1.82
N GLU A 105 -6.57 -9.33 1.08
CA GLU A 105 -5.27 -8.71 1.35
C GLU A 105 -5.07 -7.44 0.51
N LEU A 106 -5.98 -7.11 -0.40
CA LEU A 106 -5.95 -5.86 -1.18
C LEU A 106 -6.48 -4.71 -0.33
N PHE A 107 -5.81 -3.56 -0.41
CA PHE A 107 -6.27 -2.31 0.21
C PHE A 107 -7.10 -1.48 -0.78
N GLN A 108 -7.81 -0.49 -0.27
CA GLN A 108 -8.51 0.51 -1.09
C GLN A 108 -7.74 1.82 -1.16
N THR A 109 -7.97 2.61 -2.20
CA THR A 109 -7.31 3.91 -2.39
C THR A 109 -7.47 4.83 -1.17
N VAL A 110 -8.62 4.81 -0.49
CA VAL A 110 -8.88 5.60 0.72
C VAL A 110 -8.05 5.15 1.92
N ASP A 111 -7.73 3.85 2.04
CA ASP A 111 -6.94 3.31 3.15
C ASP A 111 -5.53 3.89 3.18
N LEU A 112 -4.97 4.14 1.99
CA LEU A 112 -3.67 4.77 1.81
C LEU A 112 -3.76 6.29 1.75
N TYR A 113 -4.63 6.84 0.91
CA TYR A 113 -4.67 8.28 0.63
C TYR A 113 -5.13 9.11 1.83
N GLU A 114 -6.16 8.63 2.55
CA GLU A 114 -6.65 9.23 3.79
C GLU A 114 -6.00 8.62 5.04
N ALA A 115 -5.05 7.69 4.85
CA ALA A 115 -4.43 6.92 5.94
C ALA A 115 -5.46 6.27 6.88
N GLN A 116 -6.58 5.81 6.34
CA GLN A 116 -7.66 5.18 7.12
C GLN A 116 -7.23 3.82 7.68
N ASP A 117 -6.51 3.02 6.88
CA ASP A 117 -6.01 1.69 7.26
C ASP A 117 -4.65 1.39 6.57
N PRO A 118 -3.56 2.02 7.05
CA PRO A 118 -2.22 1.80 6.49
C PRO A 118 -1.71 0.37 6.71
N ASN A 119 -2.28 -0.35 7.67
CA ASN A 119 -1.94 -1.73 7.94
C ASN A 119 -2.36 -2.65 6.78
N THR A 120 -3.52 -2.45 6.17
CA THR A 120 -3.95 -3.24 5.01
C THR A 120 -3.01 -3.03 3.82
N VAL A 121 -2.49 -1.81 3.64
CA VAL A 121 -1.44 -1.52 2.63
C VAL A 121 -0.17 -2.31 2.93
N LEU A 122 0.26 -2.33 4.20
CA LEU A 122 1.42 -3.08 4.65
C LEU A 122 1.27 -4.59 4.41
N VAL A 123 0.11 -5.16 4.73
CA VAL A 123 -0.21 -6.57 4.51
C VAL A 123 -0.24 -6.91 3.01
N CYS A 124 -0.81 -6.05 2.18
CA CYS A 124 -0.81 -6.19 0.72
C CYS A 124 0.63 -6.26 0.16
N LEU A 125 1.48 -5.30 0.56
CA LEU A 125 2.87 -5.25 0.13
C LEU A 125 3.66 -6.45 0.65
N SER A 126 3.42 -6.88 1.90
CA SER A 126 4.05 -8.08 2.47
C SER A 126 3.67 -9.34 1.69
N SER A 127 2.41 -9.46 1.30
CA SER A 127 1.92 -10.55 0.48
C SER A 127 2.57 -10.56 -0.91
N LEU A 128 2.74 -9.38 -1.52
CA LEU A 128 3.49 -9.22 -2.77
C LEU A 128 4.96 -9.58 -2.60
N ALA A 129 5.61 -9.11 -1.54
CA ALA A 129 7.03 -9.35 -1.28
C ALA A 129 7.32 -10.83 -1.06
N ARG A 130 6.46 -11.54 -0.31
CA ARG A 130 6.52 -13.01 -0.16
C ARG A 130 6.36 -13.76 -1.49
N LYS A 131 5.47 -13.25 -2.34
CA LYS A 131 5.23 -13.83 -3.67
C LYS A 131 6.28 -13.39 -4.68
N SER A 132 7.08 -12.37 -4.38
CA SER A 132 8.00 -11.75 -5.33
C SER A 132 9.09 -12.69 -5.82
N GLU A 133 9.67 -13.48 -4.92
CA GLU A 133 10.68 -14.49 -5.29
C GLU A 133 10.10 -15.53 -6.23
N LYS A 134 8.88 -16.00 -5.93
CA LYS A 134 8.22 -17.05 -6.70
C LYS A 134 7.68 -16.55 -8.05
N LEU A 135 7.13 -15.34 -8.10
CA LEU A 135 6.45 -14.80 -9.28
C LEU A 135 7.38 -14.02 -10.19
N PHE A 136 8.30 -13.24 -9.63
CA PHE A 136 9.13 -12.29 -10.37
C PHE A 136 10.64 -12.62 -10.29
N GLY A 137 11.04 -13.63 -9.51
CA GLY A 137 12.45 -13.99 -9.34
C GLY A 137 13.28 -12.92 -8.64
N LYS A 138 12.62 -11.98 -7.94
CA LYS A 138 13.26 -10.88 -7.21
C LYS A 138 13.30 -11.19 -5.71
N PRO A 139 14.34 -10.77 -4.98
CA PRO A 139 14.45 -11.01 -3.53
C PRO A 139 13.17 -10.55 -2.85
N GLY A 140 12.66 -11.37 -1.95
CA GLY A 140 11.36 -11.19 -1.30
C GLY A 140 11.49 -11.21 0.22
N LEU A 141 10.39 -10.89 0.88
CA LEU A 141 10.25 -10.98 2.33
C LEU A 141 9.65 -12.32 2.73
N GLY A 142 10.36 -13.41 2.40
CA GLY A 142 10.05 -14.75 2.86
C GLY A 142 10.87 -15.11 4.11
N PRO A 143 10.34 -15.93 5.04
CA PRO A 143 11.19 -16.55 6.04
C PRO A 143 12.24 -17.42 5.32
N LYS A 144 13.51 -17.25 5.66
CA LYS A 144 14.58 -18.16 5.27
C LYS A 144 14.34 -19.56 5.82
#